data_AF-A0A520BL70-F1
#
_entry.id   AF-A0A520BL70-F1
#
_cell.length_a   1.000
_cell.length_b   1.000
_cell.length_c   1.000
_cell.angle_alpha   90.00
_cell.angle_beta   90.00
_cell.angle_gamma   90.00
#
_symmetry.space_group_name_H-M   'P 1'
#
loop_
_entity.id
_entity.type
_entity.pdbx_description
1 polymer ?
#
loop_
_entity_poly.entity_id
_entity_poly.type
_entity_poly.pdbx_seq_one_letter_code
_entity_poly.pdbx_strand_id
1 'polypeptide(L)'
;INGFISLPDIKSKKISIAYVPHESLEDLQSVLERNDMAFIAASTGDILILLGTGIVFNKTQGRWRYLNYNHFHQLLIEFVEEKVTNSIISSVLNLAFERKGALFVILKSKQVLKYVVSDHAKEYQANPFLRKSLKGLNITNHSEKQIITSASSIDGALVLDSLGNVLDVACMIAKANEDQMKKLGIENPSVFPGARTNAAWNASLFGIAIKVSADGQIIVFSEGKTVWAIG
;
A
#
# COMPACT_ATOMS: atom_id res chain seq x y z
N ILE A 1 2.56 2.51 -25.97
CA ILE A 1 3.78 2.61 -26.82
C ILE A 1 4.96 2.48 -25.87
N ASN A 2 5.83 1.51 -26.11
CA ASN A 2 7.02 1.28 -25.29
C ASN A 2 8.24 1.60 -26.16
N GLY A 3 9.14 2.45 -25.67
CA GLY A 3 10.39 2.79 -26.35
C GLY A 3 11.59 2.37 -25.51
N PHE A 4 12.65 1.91 -26.15
CA PHE A 4 13.89 1.45 -25.49
C PHE A 4 15.07 2.30 -25.96
N ILE A 5 15.91 2.71 -25.01
CA ILE A 5 17.16 3.42 -25.28
C ILE A 5 18.24 2.77 -24.41
N SER A 6 19.34 2.35 -25.02
CA SER A 6 20.54 1.88 -24.31
C SER A 6 21.60 2.97 -24.35
N LEU A 7 22.14 3.33 -23.18
CA LEU A 7 23.21 4.32 -23.05
C LEU A 7 24.58 3.64 -22.94
N PRO A 8 25.66 4.27 -23.44
CA PRO A 8 27.01 3.73 -23.29
C PRO A 8 27.45 3.67 -21.83
N ASP A 9 28.36 2.74 -21.53
CA ASP A 9 28.65 2.24 -20.20
C ASP A 9 29.30 3.28 -19.26
N ILE A 10 28.60 3.68 -18.18
CA ILE A 10 29.12 4.60 -17.16
C ILE A 10 29.27 3.85 -15.84
N LYS A 11 30.53 3.64 -15.42
CA LYS A 11 30.89 2.98 -14.15
C LYS A 11 30.17 3.66 -12.97
N SER A 12 29.25 2.96 -12.32
CA SER A 12 28.61 3.42 -11.08
C SER A 12 28.35 2.26 -10.11
N LYS A 13 27.88 2.53 -8.89
CA LYS A 13 27.67 1.53 -7.81
C LYS A 13 26.34 0.77 -7.96
N LYS A 14 26.25 -0.47 -7.47
CA LYS A 14 25.00 -1.28 -7.48
C LYS A 14 23.97 -0.64 -6.53
N ILE A 15 22.74 -0.43 -6.98
CA ILE A 15 21.65 0.14 -6.17
C ILE A 15 20.82 -1.01 -5.58
N SER A 16 20.39 -0.82 -4.33
CA SER A 16 19.57 -1.73 -3.50
C SER A 16 18.12 -1.80 -3.96
N ILE A 17 17.47 -2.94 -3.68
CA ILE A 17 16.02 -3.27 -3.78
C ILE A 17 15.20 -2.21 -4.52
N ALA A 18 14.88 -2.50 -5.78
CA ALA A 18 14.03 -1.66 -6.59
C ALA A 18 12.65 -2.28 -6.70
N TYR A 19 11.62 -1.51 -6.32
CA TYR A 19 10.25 -1.90 -6.56
C TYR A 19 9.79 -1.39 -7.90
N VAL A 20 9.17 -2.28 -8.67
CA VAL A 20 8.53 -1.93 -9.92
C VAL A 20 7.15 -1.32 -9.60
N PRO A 21 6.71 -0.26 -10.30
CA PRO A 21 5.43 0.40 -10.01
C PRO A 21 4.21 -0.49 -10.21
N HIS A 22 4.33 -1.56 -11.00
CA HIS A 22 3.27 -2.51 -11.28
C HIS A 22 3.85 -3.86 -11.75
N GLU A 23 3.21 -4.97 -11.39
CA GLU A 23 3.67 -6.33 -11.71
C GLU A 23 3.82 -6.58 -13.22
N SER A 24 2.96 -5.99 -14.05
CA SER A 24 3.06 -6.10 -15.53
C SER A 24 4.32 -5.49 -16.13
N LEU A 25 5.09 -4.73 -15.35
CA LEU A 25 6.34 -4.12 -15.76
C LEU A 25 7.57 -4.88 -15.23
N GLU A 26 7.38 -5.93 -14.44
CA GLU A 26 8.50 -6.70 -13.85
C GLU A 26 9.35 -7.37 -14.94
N ASP A 27 8.71 -8.04 -15.90
CA ASP A 27 9.42 -8.68 -17.02
C ASP A 27 10.21 -7.63 -17.82
N LEU A 28 9.58 -6.49 -18.09
CA LEU A 28 10.23 -5.38 -18.79
C LEU A 28 11.43 -4.84 -18.01
N GLN A 29 11.30 -4.65 -16.71
CA GLN A 29 12.38 -4.18 -15.85
C GLN A 29 13.53 -5.20 -15.75
N SER A 30 13.21 -6.49 -15.80
CA SER A 30 14.18 -7.59 -15.67
C SER A 30 15.13 -7.70 -16.86
N VAL A 31 14.69 -7.27 -18.05
CA VAL A 31 15.51 -7.29 -19.27
C VAL A 31 16.32 -6.02 -19.48
N LEU A 32 16.08 -4.96 -18.68
CA LEU A 32 16.85 -3.73 -18.76
C LEU A 32 18.22 -3.95 -18.13
N GLU A 33 19.27 -3.84 -18.94
CA GLU A 33 20.62 -3.73 -18.42
C GLU A 33 20.81 -2.37 -17.74
N ARG A 34 21.90 -2.25 -16.97
CA ARG A 34 22.17 -1.08 -16.12
C ARG A 34 22.01 0.27 -16.81
N ASN A 35 22.39 0.38 -18.08
CA ASN A 35 22.36 1.61 -18.87
C ASN A 35 21.15 1.70 -19.79
N ASP A 36 20.25 0.72 -19.72
CA ASP A 36 19.02 0.74 -20.48
C ASP A 36 17.96 1.55 -19.77
N MET A 37 17.14 2.19 -20.59
CA MET A 37 16.00 2.97 -20.20
C MET A 37 14.79 2.55 -21.03
N ALA A 38 13.68 2.29 -20.38
CA ALA A 38 12.38 2.11 -21.03
C ALA A 38 11.48 3.31 -20.77
N PHE A 39 10.87 3.82 -21.83
CA PHE A 39 9.80 4.81 -21.77
C PHE A 39 8.46 4.10 -21.93
N ILE A 40 7.58 4.33 -20.95
CA ILE A 40 6.28 3.67 -20.89
C ILE A 40 5.21 4.75 -20.77
N ALA A 41 4.28 4.75 -21.72
CA ALA A 41 3.03 5.49 -21.58
C ALA A 41 1.97 4.56 -20.97
N ALA A 42 1.60 4.81 -19.71
CA ALA A 42 0.55 4.06 -19.04
C ALA A 42 -0.84 4.42 -19.61
N SER A 43 -1.81 3.52 -19.45
CA SER A 43 -3.20 3.75 -19.88
C SER A 43 -3.87 4.91 -19.15
N THR A 44 -3.35 5.29 -17.98
CA THR A 44 -3.77 6.44 -17.17
C THR A 44 -3.31 7.78 -17.74
N GLY A 45 -2.47 7.78 -18.78
CA GLY A 45 -1.82 8.98 -19.32
C GLY A 45 -0.52 9.37 -18.59
N ASP A 46 -0.09 8.58 -17.61
CA ASP A 46 1.21 8.78 -16.95
C ASP A 46 2.36 8.32 -17.84
N ILE A 47 3.51 8.98 -17.70
CA ILE A 47 4.74 8.58 -18.38
C ILE A 47 5.71 8.05 -17.34
N LEU A 48 6.15 6.80 -17.50
CA LEU A 48 7.19 6.21 -16.67
C LEU A 48 8.48 6.09 -17.46
N ILE A 49 9.58 6.34 -16.75
CA ILE A 49 10.93 6.04 -17.20
C ILE A 49 11.48 5.00 -16.24
N LEU A 50 11.63 3.77 -16.72
CA LEU A 50 12.31 2.69 -16.00
C LEU A 50 13.78 2.69 -16.39
N LEU A 51 14.67 2.63 -15.41
CA LEU A 51 16.10 2.42 -15.64
C LEU A 51 16.46 0.99 -15.25
N GLY A 52 17.43 0.34 -15.88
CA GLY A 52 17.90 -0.99 -15.45
C GLY A 52 18.51 -1.05 -14.05
N THR A 53 18.73 0.11 -13.41
CA THR A 53 19.04 0.20 -11.98
C THR A 53 17.82 -0.01 -11.07
N GLY A 54 16.62 -0.11 -11.66
CA GLY A 54 15.33 -0.19 -10.98
C GLY A 54 14.80 1.15 -10.45
N ILE A 55 15.51 2.24 -10.72
CA ILE A 55 15.01 3.60 -10.52
C ILE A 55 13.86 3.86 -11.47
N VAL A 56 12.80 4.47 -10.95
CA VAL A 56 11.65 4.89 -11.75
C VAL A 56 11.39 6.38 -11.60
N PHE A 57 11.27 7.08 -12.74
CA PHE A 57 10.68 8.40 -12.78
C PHE A 57 9.26 8.30 -13.32
N ASN A 58 8.34 9.03 -12.70
CA ASN A 58 6.95 9.09 -13.13
C ASN A 58 6.56 10.56 -13.37
N LYS A 59 6.02 10.84 -14.56
CA LYS A 59 5.30 12.08 -14.85
C LYS A 59 3.81 11.81 -14.73
N THR A 60 3.20 12.38 -13.70
CA THR A 60 1.74 12.36 -13.52
C THR A 60 1.24 13.79 -13.27
N GLN A 61 0.09 14.13 -13.86
CA GLN A 61 -0.50 15.48 -13.79
C GLN A 61 0.50 16.60 -14.12
N GLY A 62 1.37 16.37 -15.11
CA GLY A 62 2.38 17.33 -15.56
C GLY A 62 3.62 17.45 -14.68
N ARG A 63 3.72 16.72 -13.56
CA ARG A 63 4.84 16.79 -12.62
C ARG A 63 5.68 15.53 -12.64
N TRP A 64 6.99 15.69 -12.78
CA TRP A 64 7.96 14.61 -12.65
C TRP A 64 8.25 14.32 -11.18
N ARG A 65 8.31 13.04 -10.84
CA ARG A 65 8.64 12.53 -9.52
C ARG A 65 9.59 11.36 -9.63
N TYR A 66 10.51 11.26 -8.69
CA TYR A 66 11.36 10.08 -8.50
C TYR A 66 10.65 9.15 -7.52
N LEU A 67 10.44 7.90 -7.93
CA LEU A 67 9.79 6.88 -7.10
C LEU A 67 10.85 6.07 -6.36
N ASN A 68 10.87 6.19 -5.04
CA ASN A 68 11.75 5.44 -4.15
C ASN A 68 10.95 4.90 -2.97
N TYR A 69 10.79 3.58 -2.95
CA TYR A 69 10.00 2.88 -1.96
C TYR A 69 10.84 2.25 -0.85
N ASN A 70 12.17 2.50 -0.82
CA ASN A 70 13.03 1.93 0.22
C ASN A 70 12.61 2.36 1.63
N HIS A 71 12.28 3.64 1.82
CA HIS A 71 11.81 4.10 3.13
C HIS A 71 10.47 3.46 3.51
N PHE A 72 9.56 3.29 2.55
CA PHE A 72 8.30 2.59 2.78
C PHE A 72 8.51 1.12 3.15
N HIS A 73 9.47 0.44 2.51
CA HIS A 73 9.89 -0.91 2.87
C HIS A 73 10.45 -0.99 4.30
N GLN A 74 11.39 -0.12 4.65
CA GLN A 74 11.98 -0.11 6.00
C GLN A 74 10.91 0.13 7.05
N LEU A 75 9.99 1.08 6.82
CA LEU A 75 8.87 1.33 7.72
C LEU A 75 7.99 0.10 7.91
N LEU A 76 7.69 -0.65 6.85
CA LEU A 76 6.80 -1.82 6.97
C LEU A 76 7.46 -3.01 7.66
N ILE A 77 8.77 -3.20 7.50
CA ILE A 77 9.51 -4.30 8.14
C ILE A 77 9.50 -4.20 9.67
N GLU A 78 9.27 -3.00 10.22
CA GLU A 78 9.08 -2.80 11.66
C GLU A 78 7.76 -3.39 12.19
N PHE A 79 6.78 -3.65 11.30
CA PHE A 79 5.46 -4.16 11.67
C PHE A 79 5.24 -5.62 11.26
N VAL A 80 5.87 -6.06 10.18
CA VAL A 80 5.68 -7.39 9.59
C VAL A 80 6.98 -7.97 9.04
N GLU A 81 7.01 -9.28 8.84
CA GLU A 81 8.16 -9.96 8.23
C GLU A 81 8.36 -9.54 6.76
N GLU A 82 9.60 -9.65 6.27
CA GLU A 82 10.01 -9.21 4.92
C GLU A 82 9.12 -9.77 3.79
N LYS A 83 8.71 -11.04 3.88
CA LYS A 83 7.83 -11.67 2.89
C LYS A 83 6.45 -10.99 2.83
N VAL A 84 5.91 -10.62 4.00
CA VAL A 84 4.63 -9.92 4.12
C VAL A 84 4.79 -8.50 3.61
N THR A 85 5.88 -7.82 3.96
CA THR A 85 6.21 -6.48 3.45
C THR A 85 6.22 -6.44 1.94
N ASN A 86 6.97 -7.35 1.29
CA ASN A 86 7.05 -7.41 -0.18
C ASN A 86 5.68 -7.64 -0.83
N SER A 87 4.86 -8.50 -0.22
CA SER A 87 3.51 -8.78 -0.70
C SER A 87 2.62 -7.54 -0.60
N ILE A 88 2.62 -6.86 0.55
CA ILE A 88 1.87 -5.61 0.77
C ILE A 88 2.32 -4.52 -0.19
N ILE A 89 3.62 -4.29 -0.35
CA ILE A 89 4.13 -3.25 -1.24
C ILE A 89 3.70 -3.54 -2.67
N SER A 90 3.87 -4.78 -3.17
CA SER A 90 3.43 -5.14 -4.52
C SER A 90 1.94 -4.86 -4.73
N SER A 91 1.08 -5.24 -3.78
CA SER A 91 -0.36 -4.98 -3.82
C SER A 91 -0.68 -3.47 -3.82
N VAL A 92 -0.03 -2.70 -2.94
CA VAL A 92 -0.23 -1.25 -2.82
C VAL A 92 0.21 -0.53 -4.09
N LEU A 93 1.36 -0.89 -4.67
CA LEU A 93 1.87 -0.30 -5.91
C LEU A 93 0.96 -0.63 -7.09
N ASN A 94 0.53 -1.89 -7.21
CA ASN A 94 -0.41 -2.30 -8.25
C ASN A 94 -1.68 -1.43 -8.21
N LEU A 95 -2.29 -1.30 -7.03
CA LEU A 95 -3.50 -0.49 -6.85
C LEU A 95 -3.28 1.00 -7.13
N ALA A 96 -2.14 1.55 -6.71
CA ALA A 96 -1.79 2.94 -6.96
C ALA A 96 -1.60 3.24 -8.46
N PHE A 97 -0.92 2.33 -9.17
CA PHE A 97 -0.72 2.40 -10.61
C PHE A 97 -2.05 2.25 -11.38
N GLU A 98 -2.92 1.35 -10.94
CA GLU A 98 -4.25 1.12 -11.53
C GLU A 98 -5.29 2.19 -11.12
N ARG A 99 -4.93 3.18 -10.31
CA ARG A 99 -5.83 4.25 -9.83
C ARG A 99 -7.01 3.70 -9.01
N LYS A 100 -6.79 2.60 -8.30
CA LYS A 100 -7.76 1.97 -7.40
C LYS A 100 -7.51 2.41 -5.97
N GLY A 101 -8.48 3.10 -5.39
CA GLY A 101 -8.42 3.48 -3.98
C GLY A 101 -8.51 2.25 -3.07
N ALA A 102 -7.71 2.23 -2.01
CA ALA A 102 -7.68 1.13 -1.05
C ALA A 102 -7.25 1.61 0.34
N LEU A 103 -7.55 0.82 1.37
CA LEU A 103 -7.08 1.04 2.73
C LEU A 103 -6.61 -0.28 3.33
N PHE A 104 -5.30 -0.39 3.54
CA PHE A 104 -4.70 -1.51 4.26
C PHE A 104 -4.46 -1.10 5.71
N VAL A 105 -4.75 -2.00 6.64
CA VAL A 105 -4.50 -1.83 8.07
C VAL A 105 -3.78 -3.07 8.57
N ILE A 106 -2.59 -2.92 9.11
CA ILE A 106 -1.86 -4.00 9.77
C ILE A 106 -1.87 -3.75 11.27
N LEU A 107 -2.46 -4.69 12.01
CA LEU A 107 -2.62 -4.55 13.46
C LEU A 107 -1.40 -5.08 14.22
N LYS A 108 -1.00 -4.35 15.28
CA LYS A 108 0.02 -4.85 16.23
C LYS A 108 -0.45 -6.11 16.98
N SER A 109 -1.77 -6.28 17.16
CA SER A 109 -2.35 -7.45 17.83
C SER A 109 -3.76 -7.73 17.32
N LYS A 110 -4.11 -9.01 17.10
CA LYS A 110 -5.47 -9.42 16.68
C LYS A 110 -6.55 -9.05 17.70
N GLN A 111 -6.19 -8.92 18.97
CA GLN A 111 -7.14 -8.66 20.06
C GLN A 111 -7.80 -7.28 19.94
N VAL A 112 -7.16 -6.33 19.25
CA VAL A 112 -7.68 -4.97 19.10
C VAL A 112 -8.65 -4.83 17.94
N LEU A 113 -8.86 -5.89 17.14
CA LEU A 113 -9.70 -5.87 15.94
C LEU A 113 -11.12 -5.34 16.24
N LYS A 114 -11.70 -5.72 17.38
CA LYS A 114 -13.03 -5.25 17.83
C LYS A 114 -13.12 -3.74 18.08
N TYR A 115 -11.99 -3.07 18.31
CA TYR A 115 -11.92 -1.62 18.47
C TYR A 115 -11.64 -0.90 17.14
N VAL A 116 -11.09 -1.62 16.16
CA VAL A 116 -10.72 -1.08 14.85
C VAL A 116 -11.87 -1.20 13.86
N VAL A 117 -12.63 -2.30 13.90
CA VAL A 117 -13.71 -2.58 12.96
C VAL A 117 -15.07 -2.40 13.65
N SER A 118 -15.82 -1.41 13.17
CA SER A 118 -17.04 -0.89 13.83
C SER A 118 -18.20 -1.89 13.93
N ASP A 119 -18.26 -2.87 13.02
CA ASP A 119 -19.32 -3.88 12.93
C ASP A 119 -18.83 -5.29 13.22
N HIS A 120 -17.59 -5.45 13.71
CA HIS A 120 -16.95 -6.77 13.88
C HIS A 120 -17.78 -7.75 14.71
N ALA A 121 -18.43 -7.27 15.77
CA ALA A 121 -19.24 -8.06 16.68
C ALA A 121 -20.76 -7.91 16.45
N LYS A 122 -21.17 -7.25 15.36
CA LYS A 122 -22.59 -7.06 15.03
C LYS A 122 -23.12 -8.23 14.23
N GLU A 123 -24.41 -8.53 14.42
CA GLU A 123 -25.13 -9.56 13.66
C GLU A 123 -25.20 -9.22 12.16
N TYR A 124 -25.35 -7.92 11.85
CA TYR A 124 -25.35 -7.41 10.48
C TYR A 124 -24.02 -6.74 10.18
N GLN A 125 -23.21 -7.44 9.39
CA GLN A 125 -21.95 -6.96 8.85
C GLN A 125 -22.14 -6.47 7.43
N ALA A 126 -21.42 -5.40 7.05
CA ALA A 126 -21.28 -5.07 5.64
C ALA A 126 -20.56 -6.20 4.91
N ASN A 127 -20.98 -6.53 3.68
CA ASN A 127 -20.33 -7.52 2.79
C ASN A 127 -20.02 -8.89 3.45
N PRO A 128 -20.98 -9.55 4.13
CA PRO A 128 -20.70 -10.70 4.99
C PRO A 128 -20.13 -11.91 4.22
N PHE A 129 -20.59 -12.14 2.99
CA PHE A 129 -20.09 -13.21 2.13
C PHE A 129 -18.62 -13.01 1.76
N LEU A 130 -18.26 -11.79 1.31
CA LEU A 130 -16.89 -11.46 0.95
C LEU A 130 -15.95 -11.60 2.16
N ARG A 131 -16.37 -11.08 3.32
CA ARG A 131 -15.62 -11.17 4.58
C ARG A 131 -15.37 -12.60 4.99
N LYS A 132 -16.40 -13.44 4.96
CA LYS A 132 -16.28 -14.86 5.32
C LYS A 132 -15.37 -15.62 4.36
N SER A 133 -15.44 -15.34 3.06
CA SER A 133 -14.64 -16.05 2.05
C SER A 133 -13.15 -15.70 2.09
N LEU A 134 -12.79 -14.48 2.50
CA LEU A 134 -11.39 -14.02 2.49
C LEU A 134 -10.72 -14.08 3.85
N LYS A 135 -11.47 -14.18 4.94
CA LYS A 135 -10.91 -14.28 6.30
C LYS A 135 -10.02 -15.52 6.43
N GLY A 136 -8.81 -15.31 6.94
CA GLY A 136 -7.81 -16.37 7.11
C GLY A 136 -6.92 -16.63 5.89
N LEU A 137 -7.25 -16.09 4.71
CA LEU A 137 -6.30 -16.10 3.59
C LEU A 137 -5.06 -15.29 3.94
N ASN A 138 -3.93 -15.59 3.30
CA ASN A 138 -2.64 -14.98 3.56
C ASN A 138 -2.11 -14.24 2.32
N ILE A 139 -1.76 -12.98 2.50
CA ILE A 139 -1.27 -12.12 1.39
C ILE A 139 0.05 -12.60 0.78
N THR A 140 0.81 -13.45 1.47
CA THR A 140 2.07 -14.01 0.94
C THR A 140 1.89 -15.24 0.06
N ASN A 141 0.68 -15.81 0.01
CA ASN A 141 0.33 -16.83 -0.96
C ASN A 141 -0.03 -16.15 -2.29
N HIS A 142 0.63 -16.54 -3.38
CA HIS A 142 0.48 -15.90 -4.68
C HIS A 142 -0.97 -15.87 -5.21
N SER A 143 -1.69 -17.00 -5.14
CA SER A 143 -3.07 -17.06 -5.65
C SER A 143 -4.04 -16.26 -4.77
N GLU A 144 -3.85 -16.31 -3.45
CA GLU A 144 -4.67 -15.57 -2.50
C GLU A 144 -4.38 -14.06 -2.57
N LYS A 145 -3.12 -13.65 -2.78
CA LYS A 145 -2.70 -12.25 -2.91
C LYS A 145 -3.51 -11.51 -3.96
N GLN A 146 -3.71 -12.11 -5.13
CA GLN A 146 -4.47 -11.49 -6.23
C GLN A 146 -5.93 -11.21 -5.83
N ILE A 147 -6.55 -12.17 -5.14
CA ILE A 147 -7.93 -12.06 -4.65
C ILE A 147 -8.01 -11.01 -3.53
N ILE A 148 -7.08 -11.06 -2.58
CA ILE A 148 -6.98 -10.10 -1.46
C ILE A 148 -6.77 -8.68 -1.98
N THR A 149 -5.84 -8.49 -2.94
CA THR A 149 -5.54 -7.19 -3.54
C THR A 149 -6.77 -6.65 -4.26
N SER A 150 -7.45 -7.47 -5.06
CA SER A 150 -8.69 -7.08 -5.73
C SER A 150 -9.78 -6.69 -4.74
N ALA A 151 -9.97 -7.47 -3.67
CA ALA A 151 -10.95 -7.18 -2.63
C ALA A 151 -10.61 -5.91 -1.83
N SER A 152 -9.33 -5.57 -1.68
CA SER A 152 -8.91 -4.35 -0.99
C SER A 152 -9.27 -3.05 -1.72
N SER A 153 -9.59 -3.13 -3.02
CA SER A 153 -10.08 -2.00 -3.82
C SER A 153 -11.59 -1.75 -3.67
N ILE A 154 -12.31 -2.68 -3.03
CA ILE A 154 -13.72 -2.52 -2.69
C ILE A 154 -13.82 -1.51 -1.54
N ASP A 155 -14.94 -0.76 -1.47
CA ASP A 155 -15.12 0.23 -0.42
C ASP A 155 -15.03 -0.38 0.99
N GLY A 156 -14.32 0.32 1.88
CA GLY A 156 -13.90 -0.17 3.19
C GLY A 156 -12.39 -0.39 3.31
N ALA A 157 -12.00 -1.19 4.29
CA ALA A 157 -10.61 -1.50 4.61
C ALA A 157 -10.32 -3.01 4.53
N LEU A 158 -9.09 -3.35 4.18
CA LEU A 158 -8.46 -4.64 4.39
C LEU A 158 -7.67 -4.59 5.69
N VAL A 159 -7.94 -5.52 6.61
CA VAL A 159 -7.27 -5.63 7.90
C VAL A 159 -6.47 -6.92 7.96
N LEU A 160 -5.17 -6.80 8.21
CA LEU A 160 -4.21 -7.89 8.30
C LEU A 160 -3.62 -8.01 9.71
N ASP A 161 -3.17 -9.20 10.05
CA ASP A 161 -2.24 -9.40 11.16
C ASP A 161 -0.76 -9.24 10.71
N SER A 162 0.16 -9.33 11.66
CA SER A 162 1.60 -9.20 11.37
C SER A 162 2.19 -10.35 10.53
N LEU A 163 1.47 -11.46 10.40
CA LEU A 163 1.84 -12.63 9.59
C LEU A 163 1.22 -12.56 8.17
N GLY A 164 0.50 -11.48 7.85
CA GLY A 164 -0.14 -11.27 6.55
C GLY A 164 -1.47 -11.99 6.38
N ASN A 165 -2.07 -12.55 7.43
CA ASN A 165 -3.41 -13.16 7.33
C ASN A 165 -4.50 -12.09 7.37
N VAL A 166 -5.52 -12.28 6.54
CA VAL A 166 -6.72 -11.45 6.51
C VAL A 166 -7.54 -11.67 7.77
N LEU A 167 -7.64 -10.62 8.58
CA LEU A 167 -8.53 -10.56 9.73
C LEU A 167 -9.91 -10.10 9.32
N ASP A 168 -9.96 -9.14 8.38
CA ASP A 168 -11.19 -8.54 7.89
C ASP A 168 -10.99 -7.84 6.53
N VAL A 169 -12.07 -7.60 5.77
CA VAL A 169 -12.02 -6.97 4.44
C VAL A 169 -13.33 -6.24 4.11
N ALA A 170 -13.27 -5.20 3.28
CA ALA A 170 -14.43 -4.37 2.93
C ALA A 170 -15.21 -3.89 4.18
N CYS A 171 -14.48 -3.67 5.27
CA CYS A 171 -15.04 -3.37 6.57
C CYS A 171 -14.93 -1.87 6.89
N MET A 172 -15.84 -1.37 7.71
CA MET A 172 -15.83 0.03 8.13
C MET A 172 -14.98 0.22 9.39
N ILE A 173 -13.95 1.06 9.28
CA ILE A 173 -13.10 1.44 10.42
C ILE A 173 -13.89 2.26 11.43
N ALA A 174 -13.74 1.92 12.70
CA ALA A 174 -14.35 2.61 13.82
C ALA A 174 -13.81 4.04 13.97
N LYS A 175 -14.52 4.86 14.76
CA LYS A 175 -14.03 6.18 15.15
C LYS A 175 -12.78 6.05 16.03
N ALA A 176 -11.98 7.11 16.09
CA ALA A 176 -10.83 7.19 16.96
C ALA A 176 -11.18 6.77 18.39
N ASN A 177 -10.36 5.90 18.97
CA ASN A 177 -10.56 5.42 20.33
C ASN A 177 -9.86 6.36 21.32
N GLU A 178 -10.63 7.04 22.17
CA GLU A 178 -10.10 8.05 23.09
C GLU A 178 -9.06 7.50 24.07
N ASP A 179 -9.26 6.29 24.60
CA ASP A 179 -8.30 5.67 25.51
C ASP A 179 -6.97 5.38 24.81
N GLN A 180 -7.02 4.94 23.56
CA GLN A 180 -5.83 4.70 22.76
C GLN A 180 -5.12 6.00 22.39
N MET A 181 -5.86 7.07 22.07
CA MET A 181 -5.28 8.39 21.85
C MET A 181 -4.56 8.90 23.11
N LYS A 182 -5.17 8.77 24.29
CA LYS A 182 -4.55 9.13 25.57
C LYS A 182 -3.26 8.34 25.82
N LYS A 183 -3.26 7.04 25.57
CA LYS A 183 -2.06 6.18 25.69
C LYS A 183 -0.92 6.61 24.77
N LEU A 184 -1.25 7.12 23.58
CA LEU A 184 -0.29 7.63 22.61
C LEU A 184 0.07 9.11 22.82
N GLY A 185 -0.49 9.77 23.86
CA GLY A 185 -0.25 11.19 24.12
C GLY A 185 -0.86 12.14 23.08
N ILE A 186 -1.94 11.73 22.41
CA ILE A 186 -2.63 12.52 21.40
C ILE A 186 -3.77 13.29 22.07
N GLU A 187 -3.57 14.59 22.28
CA GLU A 187 -4.57 15.48 22.88
C GLU A 187 -5.51 16.10 21.83
N ASN A 188 -4.97 16.43 20.65
CA ASN A 188 -5.71 17.07 19.57
C ASN A 188 -5.74 16.15 18.33
N PRO A 189 -6.88 15.50 18.02
CA PRO A 189 -6.98 14.64 16.85
C PRO A 189 -6.84 15.47 15.57
N SER A 190 -6.09 14.93 14.61
CA SER A 190 -5.97 15.57 13.31
C SER A 190 -7.28 15.43 12.53
N VAL A 191 -7.75 16.53 11.95
CA VAL A 191 -8.95 16.54 11.11
C VAL A 191 -8.52 16.46 9.65
N PHE A 192 -8.88 15.37 8.97
CA PHE A 192 -8.58 15.22 7.56
C PHE A 192 -9.83 15.33 6.69
N PRO A 193 -9.69 15.91 5.48
CA PRO A 193 -10.73 15.78 4.46
C PRO A 193 -10.79 14.34 3.95
N GLY A 194 -12.00 13.80 3.86
CA GLY A 194 -12.30 12.50 3.24
C GLY A 194 -12.37 11.31 4.21
N ALA A 195 -13.39 10.47 4.00
CA ALA A 195 -13.69 9.34 4.87
C ALA A 195 -12.52 8.34 4.97
N ARG A 196 -11.86 8.00 3.86
CA ARG A 196 -10.75 7.03 3.83
C ARG A 196 -9.50 7.53 4.56
N THR A 197 -9.22 8.84 4.50
CA THR A 197 -8.10 9.44 5.24
C THR A 197 -8.35 9.38 6.74
N ASN A 198 -9.56 9.75 7.18
CA ASN A 198 -9.95 9.65 8.59
C ASN A 198 -9.95 8.19 9.09
N ALA A 199 -10.43 7.25 8.27
CA ALA A 199 -10.36 5.82 8.57
C ALA A 199 -8.92 5.33 8.73
N ALA A 200 -8.02 5.70 7.82
CA ALA A 200 -6.60 5.37 7.92
C ALA A 200 -5.97 5.92 9.20
N TRP A 201 -6.26 7.19 9.52
CA TRP A 201 -5.77 7.80 10.75
C TRP A 201 -6.29 7.09 12.01
N ASN A 202 -7.59 6.81 12.10
CA ASN A 202 -8.19 6.09 13.23
C ASN A 202 -7.58 4.68 13.40
N ALA A 203 -7.39 3.95 12.29
CA ALA A 203 -6.82 2.61 12.32
C ALA A 203 -5.34 2.62 12.74
N SER A 204 -4.59 3.67 12.38
CA SER A 204 -3.17 3.82 12.74
C SER A 204 -2.90 3.91 14.24
N LEU A 205 -3.93 4.20 15.06
CA LEU A 205 -3.82 4.17 16.52
C LEU A 205 -3.50 2.76 17.07
N PHE A 206 -3.77 1.72 16.26
CA PHE A 206 -3.63 0.31 16.64
C PHE A 206 -2.57 -0.44 15.82
N GLY A 207 -1.86 0.24 14.93
CA GLY A 207 -0.90 -0.36 14.01
C GLY A 207 -0.44 0.60 12.92
N ILE A 208 -0.25 0.08 11.72
CA ILE A 208 0.12 0.88 10.54
C ILE A 208 -1.03 0.83 9.53
N ALA A 209 -1.39 1.99 8.98
CA ALA A 209 -2.44 2.11 7.99
C ALA A 209 -1.88 2.72 6.70
N ILE A 210 -2.14 2.06 5.57
CA ILE A 210 -1.68 2.48 4.25
C ILE A 210 -2.92 2.83 3.43
N LYS A 211 -3.07 4.11 3.13
CA LYS A 211 -4.11 4.60 2.23
C LYS A 211 -3.53 4.68 0.82
N VAL A 212 -4.24 4.08 -0.13
CA VAL A 212 -4.08 4.33 -1.56
C VAL A 212 -5.26 5.17 -2.04
N SER A 213 -4.97 6.26 -2.70
CA SER A 213 -5.97 7.16 -3.29
C SER A 213 -6.26 6.77 -4.73
N ALA A 214 -7.44 7.13 -5.24
CA ALA A 214 -7.80 6.88 -6.64
C ALA A 214 -6.98 7.73 -7.63
N ASP A 215 -6.30 8.78 -7.16
CA ASP A 215 -5.27 9.51 -7.92
C ASP A 215 -3.86 8.92 -7.74
N GLY A 216 -3.76 7.70 -7.21
CA GLY A 216 -2.56 6.91 -6.93
C GLY A 216 -1.60 7.47 -5.89
N GLN A 217 -2.00 8.49 -5.13
CA GLN A 217 -1.25 8.89 -3.95
C GLN A 217 -1.30 7.79 -2.87
N ILE A 218 -0.14 7.46 -2.31
CA ILE A 218 0.00 6.55 -1.17
C ILE A 218 0.39 7.38 0.05
N ILE A 219 -0.36 7.20 1.14
CA ILE A 219 -0.07 7.83 2.43
C ILE A 219 -0.06 6.75 3.51
N VAL A 220 0.96 6.78 4.35
CA VAL A 220 1.15 5.83 5.46
C VAL A 220 1.01 6.58 6.78
N PHE A 221 0.17 6.02 7.64
CA PHE A 221 -0.10 6.51 8.98
C PHE A 221 0.36 5.50 10.02
N SER A 222 0.98 5.99 11.08
CA SER A 222 1.30 5.20 12.27
C SER A 222 1.14 6.08 13.50
N GLU A 223 0.51 5.54 14.55
CA GLU A 223 0.35 6.22 15.84
C GLU A 223 -0.27 7.62 15.72
N GLY A 224 -1.26 7.76 14.83
CA GLY A 224 -1.95 9.03 14.59
C GLY A 224 -1.11 10.09 13.87
N LYS A 225 -0.02 9.71 13.19
CA LYS A 225 0.83 10.62 12.41
C LYS A 225 1.01 10.11 10.99
N THR A 226 1.13 11.03 10.04
CA THR A 226 1.64 10.71 8.71
C THR A 226 3.14 10.46 8.81
N VAL A 227 3.56 9.21 8.57
CA VAL A 227 4.98 8.83 8.66
C VAL A 227 5.65 8.76 7.29
N TRP A 228 4.87 8.59 6.22
CA TRP A 228 5.38 8.61 4.85
C TRP A 228 4.27 8.91 3.85
N ALA A 229 4.64 9.52 2.71
CA ALA A 229 3.73 9.72 1.59
C ALA A 229 4.51 9.81 0.27
N ILE A 230 3.89 9.34 -0.82
CA ILE A 230 4.36 9.53 -2.19
C ILE A 230 3.16 9.61 -3.13
N GLY A 231 3.25 10.40 -4.20
CA GLY A 231 2.15 10.56 -5.15
C GLY A 231 2.06 11.93 -5.78
#